data_AF-A0A537X2R3-F1
#
_entry.id   AF-A0A537X2R3-F1
#
_cell.length_a   1.000
_cell.length_b   1.000
_cell.length_c   1.000
_cell.angle_alpha   90.00
_cell.angle_beta   90.00
_cell.angle_gamma   90.00
#
_symmetry.space_group_name_H-M   'P 1'
#
loop_
_entity.id
_entity.type
_entity.pdbx_description
1 polymer ?
#
loop_
_entity_poly.entity_id
_entity_poly.type
_entity_poly.pdbx_seq_one_letter_code
_entity_poly.pdbx_strand_id
1 'polypeptide(L)'
;MKRKFARTDIPRLTKMLVDQVSEATGGPATYSGRDMKETHAGMGVKAGQFDALVEDLVASLDHFDVPRDDQGELLGLLAPMRGDIVEIESSETGQALPEMYQPAPPLT
;
A
#
# COMPACT_ATOMS: atom_id res chain seq x y z
N MET A 1 4.01 -9.03 6.82
CA MET A 1 3.83 -8.59 5.43
C MET A 1 3.94 -9.68 4.36
N LYS A 2 5.08 -10.38 4.20
CA LYS A 2 5.35 -11.30 3.06
C LYS A 2 4.21 -12.26 2.65
N ARG A 3 3.44 -12.79 3.60
CA ARG A 3 2.33 -13.72 3.30
C ARG A 3 1.13 -13.08 2.59
N LYS A 4 0.92 -11.77 2.72
CA LYS A 4 -0.15 -11.06 1.98
C LYS A 4 0.14 -10.95 0.49
N PHE A 5 1.41 -11.04 0.09
CA PHE A 5 1.82 -10.92 -1.31
C PHE A 5 1.98 -12.26 -2.05
N ALA A 6 1.71 -13.40 -1.38
CA ALA A 6 1.98 -14.73 -1.94
C ALA A 6 1.20 -15.06 -3.24
N ARG A 7 0.09 -14.36 -3.49
CA ARG A 7 -0.77 -14.52 -4.68
C ARG A 7 -0.88 -13.22 -5.49
N THR A 8 0.04 -12.28 -5.27
CA THR A 8 0.02 -10.95 -5.91
C THR A 8 0.84 -10.96 -7.20
N ASP A 9 0.30 -10.35 -8.25
CA ASP A 9 1.09 -9.96 -9.41
C ASP A 9 1.98 -8.77 -9.05
N ILE A 10 3.27 -9.04 -8.81
CA ILE A 10 4.24 -8.03 -8.35
C ILE A 10 4.46 -6.91 -9.37
N PRO A 11 4.55 -7.16 -10.70
CA PRO A 11 4.66 -6.09 -11.68
C PRO A 11 3.47 -5.11 -11.63
N ARG A 12 2.23 -5.62 -11.60
CA ARG A 12 1.04 -4.79 -11.43
C ARG A 12 1.08 -4.01 -10.12
N LEU A 13 1.36 -4.67 -9.00
CA LEU A 13 1.44 -4.00 -7.69
C LEU A 13 2.42 -2.83 -7.74
N THR A 14 3.61 -3.07 -8.27
CA THR A 14 4.68 -2.07 -8.36
C THR A 14 4.22 -0.87 -9.19
N LYS A 15 3.63 -1.11 -10.37
CA LYS A 15 3.10 -0.04 -11.21
C LYS A 15 2.01 0.77 -10.50
N MET A 16 1.04 0.11 -9.86
CA MET A 16 -0.06 0.78 -9.16
C MET A 16 0.43 1.61 -7.98
N LEU A 17 1.42 1.12 -7.23
CA LEU A 17 2.02 1.87 -6.11
C LEU A 17 2.79 3.09 -6.61
N VAL A 18 3.58 2.95 -7.67
CA VAL A 18 4.32 4.08 -8.29
C VAL A 18 3.35 5.13 -8.83
N ASP A 19 2.30 4.71 -9.57
CA ASP A 19 1.30 5.63 -10.09
C ASP A 19 0.58 6.37 -8.96
N GLN A 20 0.22 5.66 -7.88
CA GLN A 20 -0.45 6.25 -6.70
C GLN A 20 0.41 7.30 -6.00
N VAL A 21 1.69 6.99 -5.75
CA VAL A 21 2.63 7.91 -5.11
C VAL A 21 2.88 9.11 -6.03
N SER A 22 3.14 8.86 -7.32
CA SER A 22 3.34 9.93 -8.29
C SER A 22 2.14 10.87 -8.34
N GLU A 23 0.92 10.35 -8.47
CA GLU A 23 -0.28 11.20 -8.53
C GLU A 23 -0.47 11.99 -7.22
N ALA A 24 -0.32 11.34 -6.07
CA ALA A 24 -0.49 11.98 -4.76
C ALA A 24 0.49 13.15 -4.56
N THR A 25 1.71 13.05 -5.07
CA THR A 25 2.73 14.10 -4.98
C THR A 25 2.68 15.11 -6.14
N GLY A 26 1.67 15.07 -7.01
CA GLY A 26 1.55 15.97 -8.17
C GLY A 26 2.49 15.64 -9.34
N GLY A 27 3.04 14.44 -9.37
CA GLY A 27 3.84 13.89 -10.46
C GLY A 27 3.00 13.58 -11.71
N PRO A 28 3.66 13.15 -12.81
CA PRO A 28 3.04 13.06 -14.13
C PRO A 28 2.16 11.81 -14.34
N ALA A 29 2.26 10.79 -13.48
CA ALA A 29 1.45 9.60 -13.61
C ALA A 29 0.06 9.79 -13.00
N THR A 30 -0.92 9.09 -13.57
CA THR A 30 -2.30 9.04 -13.08
C THR A 30 -2.58 7.64 -12.52
N TYR A 31 -3.12 7.57 -11.31
CA TYR A 31 -3.56 6.32 -10.73
C TYR A 31 -4.88 5.89 -11.38
N SER A 32 -4.85 4.75 -12.06
CA SER A 32 -6.02 4.19 -12.77
C SER A 32 -6.60 2.95 -12.10
N GLY A 33 -6.18 2.67 -10.87
CA GLY A 33 -6.73 1.58 -10.07
C GLY A 33 -8.11 1.91 -9.50
N ARG A 34 -8.70 0.93 -8.80
CA ARG A 34 -9.90 1.14 -8.00
C ARG A 34 -9.55 2.00 -6.78
N ASP A 35 -10.55 2.60 -6.14
CA ASP A 35 -10.29 3.31 -4.88
C ASP A 35 -9.68 2.38 -3.81
N MET A 36 -9.09 2.96 -2.77
CA MET A 36 -8.37 2.20 -1.75
C MET A 36 -9.26 1.21 -1.01
N LYS A 37 -10.54 1.56 -0.81
CA LYS A 37 -11.50 0.71 -0.10
C LYS A 37 -11.85 -0.51 -0.91
N GLU A 38 -12.23 -0.33 -2.18
CA GLU A 38 -12.52 -1.41 -3.11
C GLU A 38 -11.29 -2.29 -3.40
N THR A 39 -10.11 -1.68 -3.43
CA THR A 39 -8.85 -2.38 -3.69
C THR A 39 -8.51 -3.37 -2.57
N HIS A 40 -8.70 -2.96 -1.31
CA HIS A 40 -8.32 -3.74 -0.13
C HIS A 40 -9.47 -4.51 0.52
N ALA A 41 -10.71 -4.29 0.05
CA ALA A 41 -11.90 -4.98 0.54
C ALA A 41 -11.74 -6.50 0.60
N GLY A 42 -12.05 -7.07 1.77
CA GLY A 42 -12.02 -8.51 2.03
C GLY A 42 -10.62 -9.09 2.15
N MET A 43 -9.56 -8.28 2.16
CA MET A 43 -8.20 -8.77 2.42
C MET A 43 -7.96 -9.10 3.89
N GLY A 44 -8.77 -8.57 4.82
CA GLY A 44 -8.52 -8.64 6.26
C GLY A 44 -7.21 -7.97 6.62
N VAL A 45 -6.97 -6.75 6.13
CA VAL A 45 -5.75 -5.99 6.46
C VAL A 45 -5.83 -5.54 7.91
N LYS A 46 -4.78 -5.86 8.67
CA LYS A 46 -4.65 -5.47 10.07
C LYS A 46 -3.89 -4.15 10.23
N ALA A 47 -4.14 -3.41 11.31
CA ALA A 47 -3.40 -2.19 11.63
C ALA A 47 -1.87 -2.40 11.62
N GLY A 48 -1.35 -3.40 12.33
CA GLY A 48 0.09 -3.67 12.36
C GLY A 48 0.66 -4.07 10.99
N GLN A 49 -0.17 -4.61 10.10
CA GLN A 49 0.22 -4.89 8.72
C GLN A 49 0.40 -3.62 7.90
N PHE A 50 -0.50 -2.66 8.06
CA PHE A 50 -0.39 -1.33 7.47
C PHE A 50 0.80 -0.56 8.05
N ASP A 51 0.95 -0.56 9.37
CA ASP A 51 2.04 0.13 10.05
C ASP A 51 3.42 -0.41 9.60
N ALA A 52 3.56 -1.74 9.47
CA ALA A 52 4.77 -2.34 8.93
C ALA A 52 5.07 -1.92 7.47
N LEU A 53 4.03 -1.69 6.64
CA LEU A 53 4.22 -1.16 5.29
C LEU A 53 4.71 0.30 5.33
N VAL A 54 4.18 1.10 6.25
CA VAL A 54 4.63 2.49 6.44
C VAL A 54 6.09 2.52 6.92
N GLU A 55 6.48 1.64 7.84
CA GLU A 55 7.87 1.47 8.27
C GLU A 55 8.80 1.11 7.10
N ASP A 56 8.40 0.14 6.26
CA ASP A 56 9.16 -0.24 5.07
C ASP A 56 9.28 0.92 4.05
N LEU A 57 8.24 1.76 3.92
CA LEU A 57 8.27 2.96 3.08
C LEU A 57 9.25 4.00 3.62
N VAL A 58 9.18 4.31 4.92
CA VAL A 58 10.10 5.26 5.58
C VAL A 58 11.54 4.80 5.43
N ALA A 59 11.80 3.51 5.68
CA ALA A 59 13.14 2.94 5.52
C ALA A 59 13.64 3.05 4.07
N SER A 60 12.75 2.91 3.09
CA SER A 60 13.09 3.09 1.67
C SER A 60 13.43 4.55 1.36
N LEU A 61 12.64 5.51 1.86
CA LEU A 61 12.92 6.95 1.68
C LEU A 61 14.24 7.35 2.34
N ASP A 62 14.51 6.83 3.54
CA ASP A 62 15.78 7.02 4.24
C ASP A 62 16.96 6.44 3.44
N HIS A 63 16.80 5.27 2.83
CA HIS A 63 17.83 4.67 1.97
C HIS A 63 18.19 5.53 0.76
N PHE A 64 17.23 6.28 0.22
CA PHE A 64 17.42 7.19 -0.91
C PHE A 64 17.73 8.63 -0.49
N ASP A 65 18.05 8.87 0.79
CA ASP A 65 18.40 10.18 1.35
C ASP A 65 17.33 11.27 1.10
N VAL A 66 16.05 10.89 1.07
CA VAL A 66 14.94 11.85 0.90
C VAL A 66 14.86 12.74 2.15
N PRO A 67 14.80 14.08 2.02
CA PRO A 67 14.69 14.99 3.16
C PRO A 67 13.50 14.67 4.06
N ARG A 68 13.66 14.81 5.38
CA ARG A 68 12.61 14.48 6.35
C ARG A 68 11.32 15.28 6.15
N ASP A 69 11.42 16.53 5.70
CA ASP A 69 10.26 17.37 5.39
C ASP A 69 9.45 16.77 4.23
N ASP A 70 10.13 16.36 3.14
CA ASP A 70 9.50 15.70 1.98
C ASP A 70 8.90 14.32 2.36
N GLN A 71 9.57 13.56 3.23
CA GLN A 71 9.00 12.32 3.78
C GLN A 71 7.71 12.59 4.54
N GLY A 72 7.70 13.62 5.38
CA GLY A 72 6.53 14.03 6.16
C GLY A 72 5.36 14.44 5.27
N GLU A 73 5.64 15.20 4.20
CA GLU A 73 4.62 15.59 3.20
C GLU A 73 4.04 14.36 2.50
N LEU A 74 4.88 13.48 1.96
CA LEU A 74 4.44 12.24 1.31
C LEU A 74 3.58 11.37 2.23
N LEU A 75 4.03 11.14 3.47
CA LEU A 75 3.28 10.34 4.44
C LEU A 75 1.96 11.02 4.82
N GLY A 76 1.94 12.35 4.93
CA GLY A 76 0.74 13.14 5.17
C GLY A 76 -0.30 12.99 4.06
N LEU A 77 0.14 12.95 2.80
CA LEU A 77 -0.73 12.71 1.64
C LEU A 77 -1.34 11.30 1.63
N LEU A 78 -0.59 10.29 2.07
CA LEU A 78 -1.04 8.90 2.08
C LEU A 78 -1.83 8.51 3.35
N ALA A 79 -1.63 9.22 4.47
CA ALA A 79 -2.22 8.89 5.76
C ALA A 79 -3.76 8.72 5.75
N PRO A 80 -4.56 9.54 5.03
CA PRO A 80 -6.01 9.35 4.98
C PRO A 80 -6.45 7.99 4.44
N MET A 81 -5.64 7.35 3.59
CA MET A 81 -5.96 6.04 3.00
C MET A 81 -6.03 4.92 4.05
N ARG A 82 -5.46 5.09 5.24
CA ARG A 82 -5.54 4.09 6.31
C ARG A 82 -6.99 3.69 6.62
N GLY A 83 -7.91 4.66 6.64
CA GLY A 83 -9.31 4.43 6.96
C GLY A 83 -10.05 3.56 5.94
N ASP A 84 -9.57 3.53 4.70
CA ASP A 84 -10.12 2.71 3.64
C ASP A 84 -9.48 1.31 3.57
N ILE A 85 -8.26 1.17 4.10
CA ILE A 85 -7.43 -0.03 3.95
C ILE A 85 -7.53 -0.95 5.17
N VAL A 86 -7.47 -0.41 6.39
CA VAL A 86 -7.43 -1.21 7.61
C VAL A 86 -8.83 -1.71 7.95
N GLU A 87 -9.00 -3.04 7.96
CA GLU A 87 -10.28 -3.68 8.29
C GLU A 87 -10.33 -4.19 9.74
N ILE A 88 -9.15 -4.40 10.36
CA ILE A 88 -9.03 -5.00 11.69
C ILE A 88 -7.98 -4.24 12.51
N GLU A 89 -8.40 -3.63 13.62
CA GLU A 89 -7.49 -2.96 14.56
C GLU A 89 -6.74 -4.00 15.42
N SER A 90 -5.64 -4.51 14.87
CA SER A 90 -4.78 -5.55 15.47
C SER A 90 -3.33 -5.34 15.04
N SER A 91 -2.37 -5.56 15.93
CA SER A 91 -0.92 -5.41 15.64
C SER A 91 -0.28 -6.61 14.93
N GLU A 92 -1.03 -7.68 14.66
CA GLU A 92 -0.46 -8.89 14.06
C GLU A 92 -0.08 -8.68 12.58
N THR A 93 1.14 -9.07 12.20
CA THR A 93 1.68 -8.86 10.84
C THR A 93 1.71 -10.11 9.95
N GLY A 94 1.48 -11.28 10.54
CA GLY A 94 1.80 -12.59 9.98
C GLY A 94 0.70 -13.29 9.19
N GLN A 95 -0.49 -12.71 9.04
CA GLN A 95 -1.62 -13.40 8.43
C GLN A 95 -1.57 -13.38 6.89
N ALA A 96 -1.91 -14.49 6.26
CA ALA A 96 -2.09 -14.60 4.81
C ALA A 96 -3.37 -13.92 4.33
N LEU A 97 -3.56 -13.81 3.01
CA LEU A 97 -4.84 -13.45 2.43
C LEU A 97 -5.89 -14.55 2.72
N PRO A 98 -7.17 -14.21 2.91
CA PRO A 98 -8.24 -15.21 2.99
C PRO A 98 -8.24 -16.11 1.74
N GLU A 99 -8.56 -17.39 1.89
CA GLU A 99 -8.52 -18.36 0.78
C GLU A 99 -9.40 -17.92 -0.40
N MET A 100 -10.58 -17.38 -0.07
CA MET A 100 -11.58 -16.89 -1.04
C MET A 100 -11.19 -15.58 -1.73
N TYR A 101 -10.16 -14.88 -1.24
CA TYR A 101 -9.72 -13.62 -1.83
C TYR A 101 -9.24 -13.84 -3.27
N GLN A 102 -9.68 -12.96 -4.18
CA GLN A 102 -9.29 -12.97 -5.58
C GLN A 102 -8.42 -11.76 -5.90
N PRO A 103 -7.14 -11.96 -6.30
CA PRO A 103 -6.29 -10.84 -6.69
C PRO A 103 -6.78 -10.22 -8.00
N ALA A 104 -6.45 -8.94 -8.20
CA ALA A 104 -6.71 -8.26 -9.46
C ALA A 104 -5.98 -8.96 -10.62
N PRO A 105 -6.58 -8.99 -11.83
CA PRO A 105 -5.91 -9.57 -12.99
C PRO A 105 -4.63 -8.79 -13.34
N PRO A 106 -3.64 -9.42 -14.00
CA PRO A 106 -2.44 -8.74 -14.50
C PRO A 106 -2.78 -7.54 -15.40
N LEU A 107 -1.83 -6.62 -15.57
CA LEU A 107 -1.94 -5.58 -16.58
C LEU A 107 -1.78 -6.19 -17.98
N THR A 108 -2.58 -5.73 -18.94
CA THR A 108 -2.50 -6.10 -20.36
C THR A 108 -1.43 -5.29 -21.08
#